data_AF-A0A2N7XTJ2-F1
#
_entry.id   AF-A0A2N7XTJ2-F1
#
_cell.length_a   1.000
_cell.length_b   1.000
_cell.length_c   1.000
_cell.angle_alpha   90.00
_cell.angle_beta   90.00
_cell.angle_gamma   90.00
#
_symmetry.space_group_name_H-M   'P 1'
#
loop_
_entity.id
_entity.type
_entity.pdbx_description
1 polymer ?
#
loop_
_entity_poly.entity_id
_entity_poly.type
_entity_poly.pdbx_seq_one_letter_code
_entity_poly.pdbx_strand_id
1 'polypeptide(L)'
;LERDAFPAFGARDLRSITSADVLAMVRTVEARGALDVSRRLKQHVSQIYRFAIPHGWADVDPAAHLSDLLKPKPRVRHMARIG
;
A
#
# COMPACT_ATOMS: atom_id res chain seq x y z
N LEU A 1 -19.53 20.08 12.11
CA LEU A 1 -18.85 19.24 11.10
C LEU A 1 -17.35 19.21 11.30
N GLU A 2 -16.66 20.34 11.48
CA GLU A 2 -15.22 20.34 11.83
C GLU A 2 -14.94 19.97 13.30
N ARG A 3 -15.92 20.17 14.19
CA ARG A 3 -15.72 20.05 15.65
C ARG A 3 -15.99 18.66 16.24
N ASP A 4 -16.46 17.71 15.44
CA ASP A 4 -16.94 16.41 15.94
C ASP A 4 -16.20 15.19 15.33
N ALA A 5 -15.52 15.36 14.18
CA ALA A 5 -14.87 14.24 13.50
C ALA A 5 -13.40 14.01 13.93
N PHE A 6 -12.70 15.04 14.40
CA PHE A 6 -11.26 14.98 14.64
C PHE A 6 -10.79 14.31 15.93
N PRO A 7 -11.50 14.32 17.08
CA PRO A 7 -10.98 13.73 18.30
C PRO A 7 -10.92 12.19 18.30
N ALA A 8 -11.57 11.52 17.33
CA ALA A 8 -11.73 10.07 17.30
C ALA A 8 -10.66 9.31 16.49
N PHE A 9 -9.81 10.00 15.70
CA PHE A 9 -8.76 9.38 14.86
C PHE A 9 -7.43 9.15 15.59
N GLY A 10 -7.44 8.89 16.89
CA GLY A 10 -6.33 8.19 17.54
C GLY A 10 -6.23 6.80 16.91
N ALA A 11 -5.19 6.43 16.17
CA ALA A 11 -3.93 6.08 16.82
C ALA A 11 -2.66 6.19 15.95
N ARG A 12 -2.74 6.65 14.70
CA ARG A 12 -1.57 7.10 13.92
C ARG A 12 -2.03 8.12 12.89
N ASP A 13 -1.37 9.27 12.89
CA ASP A 13 -1.54 10.24 11.82
C ASP A 13 -1.11 9.59 10.49
N LEU A 14 -1.90 9.72 9.43
CA LEU A 14 -1.52 9.29 8.08
C LEU A 14 -0.20 9.94 7.64
N ARG A 15 0.14 11.11 8.19
CA ARG A 15 1.43 11.80 8.01
C ARG A 15 2.61 11.13 8.71
N SER A 16 2.36 10.33 9.75
CA SER A 16 3.40 9.65 10.51
C SER A 16 3.89 8.36 9.86
N ILE A 17 3.13 7.82 8.90
CA ILE A 17 3.47 6.58 8.21
C ILE A 17 4.47 6.89 7.10
N THR A 18 5.64 6.26 7.18
CA THR A 18 6.73 6.47 6.22
C THR A 18 6.72 5.41 5.11
N SER A 19 7.43 5.68 4.01
CA SER A 19 7.70 4.67 2.97
C SER A 19 8.42 3.44 3.53
N ALA A 20 9.25 3.59 4.57
CA ALA A 20 9.93 2.48 5.23
C ALA A 20 8.96 1.55 5.97
N ASP A 21 7.94 2.11 6.63
CA ASP A 21 6.89 1.34 7.30
C ASP A 21 6.10 0.48 6.31
N VAL A 22 5.70 1.09 5.18
CA VAL A 22 4.97 0.39 4.13
C VAL A 22 5.85 -0.69 3.49
N LEU A 23 7.14 -0.42 3.28
CA LEU A 23 8.07 -1.41 2.77
C LEU A 23 8.25 -2.59 3.74
N ALA A 24 8.38 -2.34 5.04
CA ALA A 24 8.49 -3.38 6.06
C ALA A 24 7.24 -4.28 6.10
N MET A 25 6.06 -3.67 6.01
CA MET A 25 4.78 -4.38 5.90
C MET A 25 4.75 -5.28 4.66
N VAL A 26 5.12 -4.75 3.48
CA VAL A 26 5.16 -5.52 2.23
C VAL A 26 6.16 -6.68 2.34
N ARG A 27 7.38 -6.44 2.85
CA ARG A 27 8.41 -7.46 3.02
C ARG A 27 7.96 -8.60 3.93
N THR A 28 7.19 -8.30 4.97
CA THR A 28 6.63 -9.32 5.87
C THR A 28 5.67 -10.26 5.13
N VAL A 29 4.87 -9.73 4.20
CA VAL A 29 3.98 -10.54 3.35
C VAL A 29 4.77 -11.32 2.29
N GLU A 30 5.78 -10.70 1.69
CA GLU A 30 6.66 -11.38 0.73
C GLU A 30 7.45 -12.53 1.35
N ALA A 31 7.86 -12.41 2.62
CA ALA A 31 8.55 -13.47 3.36
C ALA A 31 7.68 -14.73 3.52
N ARG A 32 6.35 -14.58 3.47
CA ARG A 32 5.38 -15.69 3.49
C ARG A 32 5.12 -16.30 2.10
N GLY A 33 5.77 -15.79 1.05
CA GLY A 33 5.56 -16.24 -0.33
C GLY A 33 4.33 -15.65 -1.03
N ALA A 34 3.56 -14.78 -0.35
CA ALA A 34 2.30 -14.24 -0.86
C ALA A 34 2.50 -12.98 -1.71
N LEU A 35 3.21 -13.10 -2.84
CA LEU A 35 3.63 -11.96 -3.67
C LEU A 35 2.46 -11.19 -4.31
N ASP A 36 1.34 -11.85 -4.61
CA ASP A 36 0.16 -11.14 -5.13
C ASP A 36 -0.55 -10.36 -4.02
N VAL A 37 -0.57 -10.90 -2.80
CA VAL A 37 -1.13 -10.22 -1.62
C VAL A 37 -0.31 -8.99 -1.28
N SER A 38 1.03 -9.06 -1.31
CA SER A 38 1.89 -7.91 -1.02
C SER A 38 1.65 -6.75 -1.99
N ARG A 39 1.45 -7.05 -3.28
CA ARG A 39 1.13 -6.05 -4.32
C ARG A 39 -0.24 -5.43 -4.13
N ARG A 40 -1.26 -6.25 -3.83
CA ARG A 40 -2.62 -5.75 -3.52
C ARG A 40 -2.59 -4.85 -2.30
N LEU A 41 -1.85 -5.24 -1.26
CA LEU A 41 -1.69 -4.45 -0.05
C LEU A 41 -1.03 -3.09 -0.34
N LYS A 42 0.05 -3.08 -1.14
CA LYS A 42 0.65 -1.83 -1.63
C LYS A 42 -0.36 -0.95 -2.37
N GLN A 43 -1.15 -1.54 -3.27
CA GLN A 43 -2.17 -0.82 -4.04
C GLN A 43 -3.25 -0.22 -3.14
N HIS A 44 -3.69 -0.97 -2.13
CA HIS A 44 -4.65 -0.47 -1.14
C HIS A 44 -4.09 0.72 -0.36
N VAL A 45 -2.82 0.65 0.07
CA VAL A 45 -2.17 1.80 0.72
C VAL A 45 -2.19 3.02 -0.20
N SER A 46 -1.73 2.89 -1.45
CA SER A 46 -1.77 4.00 -2.42
C SER A 46 -3.19 4.55 -2.62
N GLN A 47 -4.22 3.71 -2.62
CA GLN A 47 -5.62 4.13 -2.78
C GLN A 47 -6.13 4.91 -1.56
N ILE A 48 -5.79 4.49 -0.35
CA ILE A 48 -6.11 5.19 0.89
C ILE A 48 -5.45 6.58 0.88
N TYR A 49 -4.17 6.68 0.53
CA TYR A 49 -3.48 7.96 0.48
C TYR A 49 -4.00 8.88 -0.63
N ARG A 50 -4.35 8.33 -1.79
CA ARG A 50 -4.96 9.09 -2.87
C ARG A 50 -6.32 9.69 -2.46
N PHE A 51 -7.06 9.03 -1.59
CA PHE A 51 -8.26 9.60 -0.97
C PHE A 51 -7.89 10.62 0.13
N ALA A 52 -6.91 10.34 0.97
CA ALA A 52 -6.52 11.20 2.08
C ALA A 52 -5.93 12.57 1.65
N ILE A 53 -5.19 12.61 0.54
CA ILE A 53 -4.44 13.80 0.10
C ILE A 53 -5.35 14.99 -0.25
N PRO A 54 -6.38 14.86 -1.11
CA PRO A 54 -7.30 15.98 -1.40
C PRO A 54 -8.05 16.52 -0.17
N HIS A 55 -8.25 15.68 0.84
CA HIS A 55 -8.89 16.06 2.10
C HIS A 55 -7.92 16.71 3.10
N GLY A 56 -6.63 16.84 2.74
CA GLY A 56 -5.61 17.41 3.61
C GLY A 56 -5.27 16.53 4.80
N TRP A 57 -5.45 15.20 4.70
CA TRP A 57 -5.10 14.25 5.76
C TRP A 57 -3.69 13.66 5.60
N ALA A 58 -3.13 13.74 4.40
CA ALA A 58 -1.76 13.36 4.10
C ALA A 58 -1.21 14.25 3.00
N ASP A 59 0.11 14.41 2.95
CA ASP A 59 0.77 15.27 1.96
C ASP A 59 1.28 14.47 0.76
N VAL A 60 1.68 13.21 0.99
CA VAL A 60 2.29 12.33 -0.03
C VAL A 60 1.84 10.88 0.16
N ASP A 61 1.83 10.10 -0.94
CA ASP A 61 1.62 8.65 -0.88
C ASP A 61 2.95 7.94 -0.55
N PRO A 62 3.11 7.34 0.65
CA PRO A 62 4.34 6.65 1.04
C PRO A 62 4.61 5.40 0.21
N ALA A 63 3.61 4.87 -0.49
CA ALA A 63 3.73 3.68 -1.32
C ALA A 63 4.07 4.01 -2.79
N ALA A 64 4.06 5.28 -3.21
CA ALA A 64 4.16 5.67 -4.62
C ALA A 64 5.38 5.05 -5.34
N HIS A 65 6.53 5.06 -4.68
CA HIS A 65 7.82 4.62 -5.24
C HIS A 65 8.22 3.19 -4.88
N LEU A 66 7.35 2.42 -4.23
CA LEU A 66 7.70 1.08 -3.77
C LEU A 66 7.66 0.01 -4.87
N SER A 67 7.07 0.30 -6.03
CA SER A 67 6.86 -0.69 -7.11
C SER A 67 8.16 -1.35 -7.56
N ASP A 68 9.24 -0.57 -7.68
CA ASP A 68 10.56 -1.06 -8.13
C ASP A 68 11.34 -1.80 -7.03
N LEU A 69 10.87 -1.71 -5.78
CA LEU A 69 11.48 -2.35 -4.62
C LEU A 69 10.85 -3.70 -4.27
N LEU A 70 9.77 -4.08 -4.95
CA LEU A 70 9.07 -5.35 -4.74
C LEU A 70 9.80 -6.51 -5.43
N LYS A 71 9.69 -7.72 -4.88
CA LYS A 71 10.16 -8.92 -5.58
C LYS A 71 9.48 -9.02 -6.95
N PRO A 72 10.16 -9.51 -8.00
CA PRO A 72 9.56 -9.67 -9.31
C PRO A 72 8.40 -10.68 -9.27
N LYS A 73 7.44 -10.54 -10.20
CA LYS A 73 6.41 -11.57 -10.37
C LYS A 73 7.04 -12.84 -10.94
N PRO A 74 6.65 -14.03 -10.46
CA PRO A 74 6.96 -15.26 -11.17
C PRO A 74 6.48 -15.13 -12.62
N ARG A 75 7.27 -15.61 -13.59
CA ARG A 75 6.87 -15.60 -15.00
C ARG A 75 5.62 -16.46 -15.14
N VAL A 76 4.51 -15.84 -15.57
CA VAL A 76 3.30 -16.56 -15.91
C VAL A 76 3.58 -17.35 -17.19
N ARG A 77 3.48 -18.68 -17.11
CA ARG A 77 3.53 -19.56 -18.30
C ARG A 77 2.11 -19.74 -18.80
N HIS A 78 1.77 -19.06 -19.90
CA HIS A 78 0.49 -19.29 -20.59
C HIS A 78 0.50 -20.71 -21.18
N MET A 79 -0.47 -21.54 -20.79
CA MET A 79 -0.67 -22.84 -21.41
C MET A 79 -1.39 -22.61 -22.74
N ALA A 80 -0.83 -23.15 -23.82
CA ALA A 80 -1.49 -23.10 -25.13
C ALA A 80 -2.84 -23.82 -25.04
N ARG A 81 -3.87 -23.24 -25.67
CA ARG A 81 -5.17 -23.88 -25.79
C ARG A 81 -5.01 -25.12 -26.66
N ILE A 82 -5.22 -26.29 -26.07
CA ILE A 82 -5.29 -27.56 -26.81
C ILE A 82 -6.59 -27.51 -27.62
N GLY A 83 -6.46 -27.54 -28.95
CA GLY A 83 -7.56 -27.62 -29.90
C GLY A 83 -7.98 -29.07 -30.16
#